data_AF-A0A645BKR5-F1
#
_entry.id   AF-A0A645BKR5-F1
#
_cell.length_a   1.000
_cell.length_b   1.000
_cell.length_c   1.000
_cell.angle_alpha   90.00
_cell.angle_beta   90.00
_cell.angle_gamma   90.00
#
_symmetry.space_group_name_H-M   'P 1'
#
loop_
_entity.id
_entity.type
_entity.pdbx_description
1 polymer ?
#
loop_
_entity_poly.entity_id
_entity_poly.type
_entity_poly.pdbx_seq_one_letter_code
_entity_poly.pdbx_strand_id
1 'polypeptide(L)'
;MDCIITSDGTTGDIAGELTQVSPVASTTGMGSTASTFSAEVQVLNGNNGLLIGMNATVDIIISTVADVYSVPYDAVETDDDGNSYVYEQVSGSGTDAVFEKVQVTIGTQTNYYIEISGENVYEGMVIRASAVESEAVTEVQASSFSLSDLFGGGSSTETQPSSGTMPSGGGTAPSGSGGTEGRPE
;
A
#
# COMPACT_ATOMS: atom_id res chain seq x y z
N MET A 1 6.19 -5.59 -29.68
CA MET A 1 6.11 -5.39 -28.22
C MET A 1 5.14 -4.24 -28.01
N ASP A 2 4.03 -4.52 -27.34
CA ASP A 2 2.91 -3.58 -27.30
C ASP A 2 3.23 -2.37 -26.43
N CYS A 3 2.69 -1.23 -26.80
CA CYS A 3 2.77 -0.02 -26.00
C CYS A 3 1.53 0.85 -26.14
N ILE A 4 1.33 1.70 -25.14
CA ILE A 4 0.26 2.69 -25.12
C ILE A 4 0.89 4.07 -25.24
N ILE A 5 0.39 4.87 -26.18
CA ILE A 5 0.84 6.23 -26.43
C ILE A 5 -0.23 7.18 -25.91
N THR A 6 0.17 8.15 -25.11
CA THR A 6 -0.67 9.26 -24.64
C THR A 6 -0.04 10.59 -25.02
N SER A 7 -0.85 11.61 -25.28
CA SER A 7 -0.38 12.96 -25.62
C SER A 7 -1.36 13.99 -25.06
N ASP A 8 -0.86 15.15 -24.67
CA ASP A 8 -1.66 16.29 -24.21
C ASP A 8 -2.53 16.88 -25.33
N GLY A 9 -2.12 16.71 -26.58
CA GLY A 9 -2.82 17.17 -27.77
C GLY A 9 -3.93 16.24 -28.28
N THR A 10 -4.07 15.03 -27.71
CA THR A 10 -5.08 14.04 -28.11
C THR A 10 -5.89 13.57 -26.90
N THR A 11 -7.04 12.95 -27.14
CA THR A 11 -7.85 12.34 -26.07
C THR A 11 -7.89 10.84 -26.26
N GLY A 12 -7.62 10.11 -25.19
CA GLY A 12 -7.66 8.64 -25.16
C GLY A 12 -6.31 7.99 -25.46
N ASP A 13 -6.30 6.68 -25.26
CA ASP A 13 -5.13 5.83 -25.41
C ASP A 13 -4.95 5.44 -26.88
N ILE A 14 -3.71 5.56 -27.37
CA ILE A 14 -3.36 5.24 -28.74
C ILE A 14 -2.49 3.98 -28.73
N ALA A 15 -2.96 2.93 -29.40
CA ALA A 15 -2.20 1.69 -29.51
C ALA A 15 -0.94 1.89 -30.36
N GLY A 16 0.19 1.40 -29.85
CA GLY A 16 1.47 1.41 -30.54
C GLY A 16 2.19 0.07 -30.43
N GLU A 17 3.21 -0.08 -31.26
CA GLU A 17 4.17 -1.17 -31.19
C GLU A 17 5.59 -0.60 -31.13
N LEU A 18 6.37 -1.00 -30.13
CA LEU A 18 7.80 -0.71 -30.09
C LEU A 18 8.52 -1.53 -31.16
N THR A 19 9.10 -0.86 -32.15
CA THR A 19 9.76 -1.51 -33.30
C THR A 19 11.27 -1.56 -33.17
N GLN A 20 11.87 -0.59 -32.47
CA GLN A 20 13.33 -0.52 -32.31
C GLN A 20 13.74 0.19 -31.02
N VAL A 21 14.82 -0.30 -30.41
CA VAL A 21 15.59 0.42 -29.41
C VAL A 21 17.01 0.60 -29.94
N SER A 22 17.51 1.83 -29.91
CA SER A 22 18.88 2.14 -30.34
C SER A 22 19.87 1.33 -29.50
N PRO A 23 20.86 0.65 -30.10
CA PRO A 23 21.91 -0.03 -29.35
C PRO A 23 22.95 0.95 -28.77
N VAL A 24 22.95 2.20 -29.25
CA VAL A 24 23.87 3.24 -28.81
C VAL A 24 23.13 4.17 -27.85
N ALA A 25 23.67 4.31 -26.65
CA ALA A 25 23.16 5.23 -25.66
C ALA A 25 23.63 6.66 -25.96
N SER A 26 22.74 7.63 -25.74
CA SER A 26 23.07 9.05 -25.74
C SER A 26 23.20 9.56 -24.31
N THR A 27 24.17 10.43 -24.07
CA THR A 27 24.26 11.20 -22.82
C THR A 27 23.72 12.60 -23.07
N THR A 28 22.71 13.00 -22.30
CA THR A 28 22.15 14.35 -22.38
C THR A 28 22.83 15.25 -21.36
N GLY A 29 23.66 16.19 -21.83
CA GLY A 29 24.26 17.26 -21.01
C GLY A 29 25.65 16.95 -20.45
N MET A 30 26.48 17.98 -20.35
CA MET A 30 27.83 17.90 -19.77
C MET A 30 27.72 17.62 -18.26
N GLY A 31 28.18 16.45 -17.82
CA GLY A 31 28.14 16.04 -16.41
C GLY A 31 26.97 15.12 -16.03
N SER A 32 26.12 14.72 -16.97
CA SER A 32 25.07 13.73 -16.71
C SER A 32 25.64 12.31 -16.66
N THR A 33 25.30 11.56 -15.60
CA THR A 33 25.60 10.11 -15.48
C THR A 33 24.47 9.24 -16.05
N ALA A 34 23.36 9.86 -16.47
CA ALA A 34 22.22 9.15 -17.06
C ALA A 34 22.42 8.99 -18.57
N SER A 35 22.50 7.73 -19.01
CA SER A 35 22.52 7.33 -20.41
C SER A 35 21.09 6.95 -20.83
N THR A 36 20.60 7.52 -21.93
CA THR A 36 19.28 7.21 -22.49
C THR A 36 19.42 6.49 -23.82
N PHE A 37 18.45 5.63 -24.14
CA PHE A 37 18.36 4.99 -25.44
C PHE A 37 17.14 5.52 -26.17
N SER A 38 17.33 5.95 -27.41
CA SER A 38 16.22 6.31 -28.29
C SER A 38 15.43 5.06 -28.67
N ALA A 39 14.11 5.18 -28.73
CA ALA A 39 13.19 4.13 -29.15
C ALA A 39 12.34 4.63 -30.32
N GLU A 40 12.05 3.75 -31.27
CA GLU A 40 11.07 3.99 -32.32
C GLU A 40 9.81 3.18 -32.04
N VAL A 41 8.68 3.87 -32.15
CA VAL A 41 7.35 3.30 -31.88
C VAL A 41 6.48 3.54 -33.10
N GLN A 42 5.90 2.46 -33.62
CA GLN A 42 4.91 2.53 -34.67
C GLN A 42 3.53 2.77 -34.06
N VAL A 43 2.83 3.80 -34.54
CA VAL A 43 1.43 4.05 -34.17
C VAL A 43 0.54 3.10 -34.97
N LEU A 44 -0.31 2.34 -34.28
CA LEU A 44 -1.23 1.39 -34.91
C LEU A 44 -2.56 2.07 -35.25
N ASN A 45 -3.27 1.54 -36.25
CA ASN A 45 -4.60 2.00 -36.67
C ASN A 45 -4.68 3.49 -37.09
N GLY A 46 -3.59 4.03 -37.65
CA GLY A 46 -3.52 5.40 -38.16
C GLY A 46 -2.84 6.36 -37.18
N ASN A 47 -3.00 7.66 -37.41
CA ASN A 47 -2.35 8.67 -36.56
C ASN A 47 -3.11 8.98 -35.27
N ASN A 48 -4.40 8.63 -35.18
CA ASN A 48 -5.25 8.86 -34.00
C ASN A 48 -5.18 10.32 -33.47
N GLY A 49 -5.04 11.28 -34.38
CA GLY A 49 -4.91 12.71 -34.03
C GLY A 49 -3.49 13.17 -33.70
N LEU A 50 -2.49 12.29 -33.72
CA LEU A 50 -1.10 12.67 -33.52
C LEU A 50 -0.56 13.51 -34.68
N LEU A 51 0.00 14.67 -34.37
CA LEU A 51 0.66 15.58 -35.29
C LEU A 51 2.16 15.66 -35.00
N ILE A 52 2.93 16.01 -36.02
CA ILE A 52 4.38 16.21 -35.90
C ILE A 52 4.66 17.38 -34.97
N GLY A 53 5.57 17.17 -34.02
CA GLY A 53 5.99 18.18 -33.04
C GLY A 53 5.20 18.16 -31.74
N MET A 54 4.24 17.25 -31.57
CA MET A 54 3.56 17.06 -30.27
C MET A 54 4.44 16.25 -29.32
N ASN A 55 4.30 16.52 -28.03
CA ASN A 55 4.89 15.69 -26.99
C ASN A 55 3.97 14.51 -26.72
N ALA A 56 4.55 13.33 -26.54
CA ALA A 56 3.82 12.12 -26.20
C ALA A 56 4.60 11.33 -25.15
N THR A 57 3.85 10.62 -24.31
CA THR A 57 4.37 9.63 -23.37
C THR A 57 4.06 8.25 -23.92
N VAL A 58 5.01 7.32 -23.82
CA VAL A 58 4.84 5.94 -24.25
C VAL A 58 5.04 5.01 -23.07
N ASP A 59 4.01 4.24 -22.75
CA ASP A 59 4.04 3.17 -21.77
C ASP A 59 4.30 1.85 -22.49
N ILE A 60 5.50 1.29 -22.31
CA ILE A 60 5.92 0.04 -22.95
C ILE A 60 5.48 -1.13 -22.09
N ILE A 61 4.70 -2.04 -22.68
CA ILE A 61 4.23 -3.25 -22.01
C ILE A 61 5.32 -4.32 -22.13
N ILE A 62 6.01 -4.58 -21.02
CA ILE A 62 7.15 -5.51 -20.97
C ILE A 62 6.68 -6.96 -20.98
N SER A 63 5.56 -7.24 -20.31
CA SER A 63 4.98 -8.58 -20.22
C SER A 63 3.47 -8.47 -19.99
N THR A 64 2.73 -9.45 -20.50
CA THR A 64 1.30 -9.62 -20.22
C THR A 64 1.03 -11.10 -20.09
N VAL A 65 0.36 -11.48 -19.02
CA VAL A 65 -0.07 -12.85 -18.76
C VAL A 65 -1.58 -12.82 -18.54
N ALA A 66 -2.30 -13.71 -19.20
CA ALA A 66 -3.75 -13.84 -19.09
C ALA A 66 -4.10 -15.20 -18.48
N ASP A 67 -5.34 -15.34 -18.02
CA ASP A 67 -5.86 -16.58 -17.43
C ASP A 67 -5.05 -17.09 -16.22
N VAL A 68 -4.68 -16.17 -15.33
CA VAL A 68 -3.94 -16.45 -14.10
C VAL A 68 -4.71 -16.02 -12.86
N TYR A 69 -4.39 -16.64 -11.71
CA TYR A 69 -4.87 -16.18 -10.43
C TYR A 69 -4.00 -15.03 -9.91
N SER A 70 -4.64 -13.95 -9.48
CA SER A 70 -3.94 -12.80 -8.92
C SER A 70 -4.47 -12.46 -7.54
N VAL A 71 -3.56 -12.10 -6.65
CA VAL A 71 -3.87 -11.65 -5.30
C VAL A 71 -3.21 -10.30 -5.04
N PRO A 72 -3.71 -9.50 -4.08
CA PRO A 72 -3.03 -8.29 -3.64
C PRO A 72 -1.59 -8.60 -3.22
N TYR A 73 -0.68 -7.65 -3.44
CA TYR A 73 0.72 -7.80 -3.06
C TYR A 73 0.89 -8.20 -1.59
N ASP A 74 0.12 -7.60 -0.71
CA ASP A 74 0.20 -7.82 0.73
C ASP A 74 -0.34 -9.19 1.20
N ALA A 75 -1.05 -9.92 0.34
CA ALA A 75 -1.65 -11.22 0.67
C ALA A 75 -0.64 -12.38 0.66
N VAL A 76 0.56 -12.16 0.12
CA VAL A 76 1.61 -13.16 -0.04
C VAL A 76 2.74 -12.89 0.94
N GLU A 77 3.20 -13.92 1.63
CA GLU A 77 4.38 -13.86 2.47
C GLU A 77 5.31 -15.04 2.16
N THR A 78 6.58 -14.89 2.53
CA THR A 78 7.59 -15.92 2.33
C THR A 78 8.00 -16.47 3.69
N ASP A 79 8.02 -17.79 3.84
CA ASP A 79 8.49 -18.45 5.06
C ASP A 79 10.03 -18.43 5.18
N ASP A 80 10.54 -18.91 6.32
CA ASP A 80 11.99 -18.95 6.60
C ASP A 80 12.75 -19.87 5.63
N ASP A 81 12.07 -20.82 5.00
CA ASP A 81 12.64 -21.76 4.02
C ASP A 81 12.64 -21.18 2.58
N GLY A 82 12.04 -20.00 2.38
CA GLY A 82 11.96 -19.32 1.10
C GLY A 82 10.74 -19.70 0.25
N ASN A 83 9.76 -20.42 0.80
CA ASN A 83 8.52 -20.76 0.11
C ASN A 83 7.44 -19.68 0.34
N SER A 84 6.72 -19.35 -0.72
CA SER A 84 5.66 -18.35 -0.67
C SER A 84 4.32 -18.99 -0.31
N TYR A 85 3.53 -18.30 0.52
CA TYR A 85 2.23 -18.79 0.95
C TYR A 85 1.20 -17.68 1.05
N VAL A 86 -0.06 -18.08 1.01
CA VAL A 86 -1.25 -17.24 1.25
C VAL A 86 -2.13 -17.87 2.32
N TYR A 87 -3.06 -17.09 2.87
CA TYR A 87 -4.03 -17.59 3.85
C TYR A 87 -5.42 -17.75 3.21
N GLU A 88 -5.89 -18.99 3.10
CA GLU A 88 -7.22 -19.34 2.62
C GLU A 88 -8.23 -19.34 3.76
N GLN A 89 -9.40 -18.75 3.55
CA GLN A 89 -10.52 -18.88 4.48
C GLN A 89 -11.18 -20.26 4.34
N VAL A 90 -11.05 -21.10 5.36
CA VAL A 90 -11.57 -22.48 5.36
C VAL A 90 -12.96 -22.54 6.00
N SER A 91 -13.27 -21.65 6.93
CA SER A 91 -14.60 -21.57 7.56
C SER A 91 -14.85 -20.22 8.24
N GLY A 92 -16.07 -20.02 8.74
CA GLY A 92 -16.48 -18.79 9.42
C GLY A 92 -16.64 -17.60 8.47
N SER A 93 -16.82 -16.41 9.03
CA SER A 93 -16.90 -15.16 8.26
C SER A 93 -16.63 -13.97 9.17
N GLY A 94 -16.05 -12.89 8.65
CA GLY A 94 -15.73 -11.71 9.45
C GLY A 94 -14.69 -12.04 10.53
N THR A 95 -15.00 -11.73 11.79
CA THR A 95 -14.11 -11.96 12.93
C THR A 95 -13.93 -13.43 13.29
N ASP A 96 -14.88 -14.28 12.90
CA ASP A 96 -14.86 -15.73 13.19
C ASP A 96 -14.23 -16.54 12.05
N ALA A 97 -13.65 -15.87 11.05
CA ALA A 97 -13.03 -16.52 9.91
C ALA A 97 -11.79 -17.30 10.35
N VAL A 98 -11.72 -18.57 9.94
CA VAL A 98 -10.57 -19.44 10.17
C VAL A 98 -9.77 -19.50 8.88
N PHE A 99 -8.47 -19.22 8.97
CA PHE A 99 -7.57 -19.22 7.85
C PHE A 99 -6.51 -20.31 7.96
N GLU A 100 -6.17 -20.95 6.84
CA GLU A 100 -5.09 -21.93 6.74
C GLU A 100 -4.04 -21.52 5.71
N LYS A 101 -2.79 -21.93 5.94
CA LYS A 101 -1.67 -21.63 5.03
C LYS A 101 -1.75 -22.52 3.80
N VAL A 102 -1.75 -21.89 2.63
CA VAL A 102 -1.66 -22.56 1.34
C VAL A 102 -0.38 -22.13 0.63
N GLN A 103 0.46 -23.10 0.31
CA GLN A 103 1.72 -22.88 -0.40
C GLN A 103 1.44 -22.56 -1.87
N VAL A 104 2.14 -21.54 -2.38
CA VAL A 104 1.98 -21.02 -3.75
C VAL A 104 3.32 -20.72 -4.40
N THR A 105 3.33 -20.70 -5.72
CA THR A 105 4.43 -20.23 -6.54
C THR A 105 4.07 -18.86 -7.10
N ILE A 106 4.97 -17.90 -6.90
CA ILE A 106 4.83 -16.54 -7.41
C ILE A 106 5.29 -16.49 -8.88
N GLY A 107 4.46 -15.87 -9.72
CA GLY A 107 4.77 -15.57 -11.12
C GLY A 107 5.11 -14.10 -11.35
N THR A 108 4.47 -13.50 -12.35
CA THR A 108 4.62 -12.07 -12.66
C THR A 108 4.05 -11.21 -11.53
N GLN A 109 4.77 -10.17 -11.13
CA GLN A 109 4.32 -9.22 -10.13
C GLN A 109 4.25 -7.81 -10.70
N THR A 110 3.24 -7.09 -10.24
CA THR A 110 3.08 -5.65 -10.44
C THR A 110 3.13 -4.97 -9.07
N ASN A 111 3.03 -3.64 -9.04
CA ASN A 111 3.05 -2.89 -7.79
C ASN A 111 1.82 -3.17 -6.89
N TYR A 112 0.76 -3.77 -7.42
CA TYR A 112 -0.48 -3.97 -6.69
C TYR A 112 -0.92 -5.44 -6.64
N TYR A 113 -0.65 -6.21 -7.70
CA TYR A 113 -1.04 -7.60 -7.81
C TYR A 113 0.16 -8.52 -8.03
N ILE A 114 0.09 -9.71 -7.46
CA ILE A 114 1.02 -10.82 -7.67
C ILE A 114 0.25 -11.97 -8.31
N GLU A 115 0.82 -12.54 -9.37
CA GLU A 115 0.39 -13.80 -9.96
C GLU A 115 0.75 -14.97 -9.03
N ILE A 116 -0.22 -15.82 -8.71
CA ILE A 116 0.00 -17.04 -7.91
C ILE A 116 -0.45 -18.29 -8.68
N SER A 117 0.26 -19.38 -8.45
CA SER A 117 -0.07 -20.70 -8.96
C SER A 117 0.27 -21.79 -7.94
N GLY A 118 -0.36 -22.94 -8.01
CA GLY A 118 -0.10 -24.06 -7.09
C GLY A 118 -1.14 -25.15 -7.23
N GLU A 119 -0.86 -26.31 -6.64
CA GLU A 119 -1.76 -27.47 -6.69
C GLU A 119 -3.09 -27.21 -5.97
N ASN A 120 -3.07 -26.37 -4.93
CA ASN A 120 -4.23 -26.04 -4.11
C ASN A 120 -4.83 -24.65 -4.43
N VAL A 121 -4.48 -24.06 -5.57
CA VAL A 121 -5.02 -22.75 -6.00
C VAL A 121 -6.12 -22.97 -7.03
N TYR A 122 -7.31 -22.41 -6.78
CA TYR A 122 -8.48 -22.59 -7.64
C TYR A 122 -9.39 -21.36 -7.63
N GLU A 123 -10.22 -21.24 -8.67
CA GLU A 123 -11.17 -20.14 -8.81
C GLU A 123 -12.22 -20.12 -7.69
N GLY A 124 -12.50 -18.94 -7.14
CA GLY A 124 -13.46 -18.76 -6.04
C GLY A 124 -12.88 -18.95 -4.64
N MET A 125 -11.58 -19.26 -4.52
CA MET A 125 -10.83 -19.29 -3.27
C MET A 125 -10.86 -17.92 -2.58
N VAL A 126 -11.24 -17.88 -1.30
CA VAL A 126 -11.27 -16.63 -0.52
C VAL A 126 -9.95 -16.48 0.23
N ILE A 127 -9.15 -15.50 -0.20
CA ILE A 127 -7.83 -15.22 0.38
C ILE A 127 -7.89 -14.01 1.29
N ARG A 128 -7.15 -14.07 2.39
CA ARG A 128 -6.93 -12.90 3.24
C ARG A 128 -6.11 -11.85 2.49
N ALA A 129 -6.60 -10.61 2.45
CA ALA A 129 -5.95 -9.53 1.72
C ALA A 129 -4.55 -9.14 2.24
N SER A 130 -4.22 -9.53 3.48
CA SER A 130 -2.89 -9.37 4.06
C SER A 130 -2.45 -10.68 4.72
N ALA A 131 -1.21 -11.08 4.49
CA ALA A 131 -0.58 -12.21 5.15
C ALA A 131 -0.16 -11.90 6.59
N VAL A 132 -0.04 -10.61 6.95
CA VAL A 132 0.41 -10.20 8.28
C VAL A 132 -0.64 -10.55 9.34
N GLU A 133 -0.32 -11.46 10.27
CA GLU A 133 -1.25 -11.89 11.34
C GLU A 133 -1.73 -10.74 12.25
N SER A 134 -0.92 -9.69 12.48
CA SER A 134 -1.30 -8.57 13.36
C SER A 134 -2.41 -7.68 12.78
N GLU A 135 -2.55 -7.63 11.46
CA GLU A 135 -3.59 -6.85 10.78
C GLU A 135 -4.95 -7.58 10.77
N ALA A 136 -5.09 -8.70 11.49
CA ALA A 136 -6.29 -9.54 11.48
C ALA A 136 -7.41 -9.04 12.40
N VAL A 137 -7.11 -8.10 13.32
CA VAL A 137 -8.05 -7.72 14.37
C VAL A 137 -8.14 -6.21 14.45
N THR A 138 -9.14 -5.64 13.78
CA THR A 138 -9.70 -4.38 14.27
C THR A 138 -10.66 -4.76 15.39
N GLU A 139 -10.21 -4.68 16.64
CA GLU A 139 -11.14 -4.68 17.77
C GLU A 139 -12.04 -3.45 17.61
N VAL A 140 -13.23 -3.64 17.04
CA VAL A 140 -14.31 -2.69 17.26
C VAL A 140 -14.66 -2.86 18.73
N GLN A 141 -14.02 -2.06 19.59
CA GLN A 141 -14.50 -1.88 20.94
C GLN A 141 -15.94 -1.38 20.83
N ALA A 142 -16.89 -2.30 20.99
CA ALA A 142 -18.24 -1.97 21.34
C ALA A 142 -18.13 -1.26 22.70
N SER A 143 -17.95 0.05 22.65
CA SER A 143 -18.08 0.91 23.82
C SER A 143 -19.51 0.69 24.29
N SER A 144 -19.63 -0.13 25.32
CA SER A 144 -20.87 -0.38 26.04
C SER A 144 -21.26 0.95 26.66
N PHE A 145 -22.00 1.75 25.87
CA PHE A 145 -22.72 2.92 26.34
C PHE A 145 -23.61 2.45 27.48
N SER A 146 -23.12 2.70 28.69
CA SER A 146 -23.76 2.21 29.89
C SER A 146 -25.03 3.03 30.08
N LEU A 147 -26.16 2.33 30.10
CA LEU A 147 -27.50 2.90 30.24
C LEU A 147 -27.68 3.75 31.54
N SER A 148 -26.69 3.70 32.44
CA SER A 148 -26.58 4.51 33.65
C SER A 148 -26.39 6.01 33.39
N ASP A 149 -25.75 6.42 32.28
CA ASP A 149 -25.54 7.85 31.96
C ASP A 149 -26.80 8.53 31.40
N LEU A 150 -27.80 7.75 30.96
CA LEU A 150 -29.05 8.29 30.39
C LEU A 150 -30.14 8.52 31.45
N PHE A 151 -30.03 7.92 32.65
CA PHE A 151 -31.11 7.88 33.65
C PHE A 151 -30.72 8.31 35.08
N GLY A 152 -29.57 8.96 35.29
CA GLY A 152 -29.23 9.63 36.56
C GLY A 152 -29.27 11.15 36.38
N GLY A 153 -30.42 11.82 36.43
CA GLY A 153 -31.22 11.93 37.65
C GLY A 153 -30.99 13.31 38.27
N GLY A 154 -31.64 14.33 37.71
CA GLY A 154 -31.71 15.65 38.34
C GLY A 154 -32.69 15.64 39.51
N SER A 155 -32.27 16.14 40.67
CA SER A 155 -33.16 16.80 41.64
C SER A 155 -32.35 17.49 42.75
N SER A 156 -32.27 18.81 42.64
CA SER A 156 -32.58 19.79 43.70
C SER A 156 -31.85 19.80 45.06
N THR A 157 -31.40 21.02 45.40
CA THR A 157 -31.56 21.73 46.71
C THR A 157 -30.28 21.91 47.57
N GLU A 158 -29.97 23.21 47.81
CA GLU A 158 -29.35 23.84 49.00
C GLU A 158 -27.84 24.20 49.04
N THR A 159 -27.58 25.46 48.65
CA THR A 159 -27.09 26.57 49.50
C THR A 159 -26.06 26.29 50.62
N GLN A 160 -24.78 26.58 50.36
CA GLN A 160 -23.94 27.64 51.00
C GLN A 160 -22.42 27.28 51.00
N PRO A 161 -21.53 28.30 50.93
CA PRO A 161 -20.09 28.11 50.77
C PRO A 161 -19.36 28.12 52.13
N SER A 162 -18.22 27.44 52.22
CA SER A 162 -17.25 27.69 53.30
C SER A 162 -15.81 27.55 52.82
N SER A 163 -15.14 28.69 52.86
CA SER A 163 -13.69 28.89 52.86
C SER A 163 -12.97 28.04 53.91
N GLY A 164 -11.75 27.62 53.60
CA GLY A 164 -10.69 27.52 54.60
C GLY A 164 -9.80 26.29 54.52
N THR A 165 -8.50 26.59 54.40
CA THR A 165 -7.39 25.89 55.09
C THR A 165 -6.59 24.87 54.27
N MET A 166 -5.40 25.30 53.86
CA MET A 166 -4.26 24.47 53.44
C MET A 166 -3.63 23.73 54.64
N PRO A 167 -2.92 22.63 54.36
CA PRO A 167 -1.56 22.42 54.87
C PRO A 167 -0.62 22.03 53.69
N SER A 168 0.39 22.80 53.29
CA SER A 168 1.71 23.02 53.91
C SER A 168 2.44 21.77 54.40
N GLY A 169 3.47 21.35 53.64
CA GLY A 169 4.79 21.10 54.22
C GLY A 169 5.40 19.70 54.05
N GLY A 170 6.58 19.66 53.41
CA GLY A 170 7.58 18.57 53.47
C GLY A 170 7.90 18.01 52.08
N GLY A 171 8.96 18.45 51.39
CA GLY A 171 10.38 18.17 51.69
C GLY A 171 10.73 16.84 51.03
N THR A 172 11.63 16.72 50.04
CA THR A 172 13.09 16.94 50.12
C THR A 172 13.72 16.84 48.72
N ALA A 173 14.60 17.79 48.36
CA ALA A 173 15.65 17.62 47.33
C ALA A 173 16.87 16.85 47.95
N PRO A 174 17.98 16.48 47.26
CA PRO A 174 18.51 17.00 45.97
C PRO A 174 19.29 15.98 45.07
N SER A 175 19.96 16.53 44.04
CA SER A 175 21.11 15.98 43.26
C SER A 175 20.77 15.02 42.11
N GLY A 176 21.23 15.18 40.86
CA GLY A 176 22.18 16.13 40.29
C GLY A 176 22.55 15.72 38.84
N SER A 177 22.73 16.75 38.00
CA SER A 177 23.57 16.89 36.80
C SER A 177 23.41 15.99 35.56
N GLY A 178 23.35 16.65 34.40
CA GLY A 178 24.00 16.15 33.18
C GLY A 178 23.28 16.40 31.85
N GLY A 179 22.91 17.64 31.54
CA GLY A 179 22.38 18.00 30.22
C GLY A 179 23.48 18.05 29.15
N THR A 180 23.21 17.46 27.99
CA THR A 180 24.04 17.48 26.79
C THR A 180 23.44 18.48 25.79
N GLU A 181 24.14 19.60 25.58
CA GLU A 181 23.97 20.50 24.44
C GLU A 181 25.41 20.71 23.91
N GLY A 182 25.74 20.37 22.68
CA GLY A 182 25.27 21.07 21.49
C GLY A 182 26.47 21.83 20.89
N ARG A 183 27.18 21.18 19.97
CA ARG A 183 28.25 21.76 19.12
C ARG A 183 27.67 22.92 18.30
N PRO A 184 28.44 23.97 17.98
CA PRO A 184 28.97 24.01 16.61
C PRO A 184 30.35 24.71 16.45
N GLU A 185 31.03 24.29 15.36
CA GLU A 185 32.12 24.91 14.57
C GLU A 185 33.50 25.12 15.20
#